data_AF-A0A1M5PKT3-F1
#
_entry.id   AF-A0A1M5PKT3-F1
#
_cell.length_a   1.000
_cell.length_b   1.000
_cell.length_c   1.000
_cell.angle_alpha   90.00
_cell.angle_beta   90.00
_cell.angle_gamma   90.00
#
_symmetry.space_group_name_H-M   'P 1'
#
loop_
_entity.id
_entity.type
_entity.pdbx_description
1 polymer ?
#
loop_
_entity_poly.entity_id
_entity_poly.type
_entity_poly.pdbx_seq_one_letter_code
_entity_poly.pdbx_strand_id
1 'polypeptide(L)'
;MMQKVFITKYFFSIGIIESVMEVSLEARSCYGKPDGFPFYTEFYGTDFHLTKEDAVKDCEKRKEKKLRCLEKQILKIKKMSF
;
A
#
# COMPACT_ATOMS: atom_id res chain seq x y z
N MET A 1 -6.17 -15.64 11.72
CA MET A 1 -5.09 -16.64 11.51
C MET A 1 -3.75 -15.93 11.39
N MET A 2 -2.68 -16.47 12.00
CA MET A 2 -1.34 -15.86 11.87
C MET A 2 -0.69 -16.28 10.55
N GLN A 3 -0.31 -15.33 9.69
CA GLN A 3 0.35 -15.64 8.43
C GLN A 3 1.22 -14.48 7.93
N LYS A 4 2.13 -14.78 7.00
CA LYS A 4 2.90 -13.76 6.30
C LYS A 4 1.99 -12.95 5.38
N VAL A 5 2.14 -11.63 5.42
CA VAL A 5 1.43 -10.68 4.56
C VAL A 5 2.42 -9.69 3.94
N PHE A 6 1.96 -9.05 2.86
CA PHE A 6 2.70 -8.06 2.09
C PHE A 6 1.92 -6.75 2.10
N ILE A 7 2.34 -5.79 2.92
CA ILE A 7 1.66 -4.51 3.14
C ILE A 7 2.13 -3.51 2.07
N THR A 8 1.18 -2.92 1.33
CA THR A 8 1.43 -1.97 0.22
C THR A 8 0.91 -0.56 0.50
N LYS A 9 0.25 -0.33 1.65
CA LYS A 9 -0.32 0.98 2.05
C LYS A 9 0.67 2.14 1.87
N TYR A 10 1.92 1.94 2.26
CA TYR A 10 2.97 2.95 2.28
C TYR A 10 4.06 2.72 1.21
N PHE A 11 3.75 2.01 0.12
CA PHE A 11 4.80 1.55 -0.80
C PHE A 11 5.63 2.67 -1.45
N PHE A 12 5.06 3.88 -1.63
CA PHE A 12 5.81 5.02 -2.19
C PHE A 12 6.91 5.55 -1.27
N SER A 13 6.80 5.35 0.05
CA SER A 13 7.77 5.86 1.02
C SER A 13 8.74 4.78 1.50
N ILE A 14 8.25 3.55 1.71
CA ILE A 14 9.03 2.49 2.37
C ILE A 14 9.01 1.16 1.62
N GLY A 15 8.41 1.10 0.43
CA GLY A 15 8.27 -0.13 -0.34
C GLY A 15 7.25 -1.12 0.24
N ILE A 16 7.30 -2.36 -0.23
CA ILE A 16 6.46 -3.45 0.28
C ILE A 16 7.05 -3.92 1.61
N ILE A 17 6.23 -3.93 2.66
CA ILE A 17 6.62 -4.48 3.96
C ILE A 17 6.16 -5.93 4.05
N GLU A 18 7.07 -6.82 4.36
CA GLU A 18 6.76 -8.23 4.64
C GLU A 18 6.67 -8.40 6.16
N SER A 19 5.55 -8.93 6.68
CA SER A 19 5.37 -9.14 8.12
C SER A 19 4.49 -10.34 8.40
N VAL A 20 4.67 -10.97 9.56
CA VAL A 20 3.73 -11.97 10.07
C VAL A 20 2.66 -11.23 10.88
N MET A 21 1.40 -11.39 10.48
CA MET A 21 0.26 -10.64 11.03
C MET A 21 -0.92 -11.58 11.29
N GLU A 22 -1.77 -11.20 12.24
CA GLU A 22 -3.06 -11.84 12.44
C GLU A 22 -4.05 -11.36 11.37
N VAL A 23 -4.43 -12.25 10.46
CA VAL A 23 -5.33 -11.95 9.35
C VAL A 23 -6.76 -12.40 9.66
N SER A 24 -7.72 -11.52 9.42
CA SER A 24 -9.15 -11.81 9.33
C SER A 24 -9.60 -11.70 7.87
N LEU A 25 -9.95 -12.84 7.24
CA LEU A 25 -10.45 -12.85 5.86
C LEU A 25 -11.87 -12.28 5.75
N GLU A 26 -12.69 -12.47 6.78
CA GLU A 26 -14.06 -11.93 6.87
C GLU A 26 -14.04 -10.40 6.93
N ALA A 27 -13.23 -9.83 7.84
CA ALA A 27 -13.07 -8.38 7.97
C ALA A 27 -12.16 -7.78 6.89
N ARG A 28 -11.49 -8.63 6.10
CA ARG A 28 -10.42 -8.25 5.16
C ARG A 28 -9.40 -7.32 5.83
N SER A 29 -8.95 -7.70 7.03
CA SER A 29 -8.00 -6.93 7.82
C SER A 29 -6.83 -7.79 8.27
N CYS A 30 -5.72 -7.14 8.64
CA CYS A 30 -4.64 -7.78 9.37
C CYS A 30 -4.11 -6.87 10.48
N TYR A 31 -3.78 -7.46 11.63
CA TYR A 31 -3.32 -6.78 12.83
C TYR A 31 -1.99 -7.37 13.31
N GLY A 32 -1.08 -6.51 13.75
CA GLY A 32 0.23 -6.92 14.25
C GLY A 32 1.21 -5.75 14.31
N LYS A 33 2.50 -6.04 14.53
CA LYS A 33 3.54 -5.01 14.62
C LYS A 33 4.58 -5.24 13.52
N PRO A 34 4.41 -4.64 12.33
CA PRO A 34 5.40 -4.73 11.27
C PRO A 34 6.71 -4.04 11.66
N ASP A 35 7.81 -4.51 11.07
CA ASP A 35 9.12 -3.90 11.28
C ASP A 35 9.14 -2.42 10.88
N GLY A 36 9.77 -1.59 11.71
CA GLY A 36 9.81 -0.14 11.53
C GLY A 36 8.57 0.62 12.01
N PHE A 37 7.55 -0.06 12.54
CA PHE A 37 6.38 0.60 13.14
C PHE A 37 6.54 0.73 14.67
N PRO A 38 6.23 1.91 15.25
CA PRO A 38 6.36 2.12 16.69
C PRO A 38 5.34 1.33 17.51
N PHE A 39 4.17 1.04 16.94
CA PHE A 39 3.03 0.41 17.62
C PHE A 39 2.40 -0.69 16.77
N TYR A 40 1.59 -1.52 17.42
CA TYR A 40 0.70 -2.44 16.71
C TYR A 40 -0.24 -1.64 15.80
N THR A 41 -0.39 -2.11 14.57
CA THR A 41 -1.08 -1.42 13.49
C THR A 41 -2.03 -2.40 12.80
N GLU A 42 -3.18 -1.88 12.37
CA GLU A 42 -4.15 -2.61 11.57
C GLU A 42 -4.16 -2.10 10.12
N PHE A 43 -4.27 -3.02 9.17
CA PHE A 43 -4.39 -2.74 7.74
C PHE A 43 -5.67 -3.37 7.20
N TYR A 44 -6.34 -2.71 6.26
CA TYR A 44 -7.65 -3.13 5.75
C TYR A 44 -7.71 -3.18 4.23
N GLY A 45 -8.60 -4.00 3.71
CA GLY A 45 -8.97 -4.01 2.30
C GLY A 45 -7.78 -4.32 1.39
N THR A 46 -7.32 -3.31 0.64
CA THR A 46 -6.19 -3.43 -0.29
C THR A 46 -4.88 -2.87 0.27
N ASP A 47 -4.81 -2.59 1.57
CA ASP A 47 -3.59 -2.14 2.23
C ASP A 47 -2.54 -3.25 2.37
N PHE A 48 -2.96 -4.51 2.27
CA PHE A 48 -2.10 -5.68 2.34
C PHE A 48 -2.58 -6.80 1.39
N HIS A 49 -1.68 -7.73 1.10
CA HIS A 49 -1.93 -8.91 0.26
C HIS A 49 -1.33 -10.17 0.91
N LEU A 50 -1.88 -11.33 0.58
CA LEU A 50 -1.41 -12.62 1.11
C LEU A 50 -0.27 -13.22 0.27
N THR A 51 -0.10 -12.75 -0.96
CA THR A 51 0.95 -13.18 -1.89
C THR A 51 1.81 -12.00 -2.30
N LYS A 52 3.08 -12.28 -2.65
CA LYS A 52 4.01 -11.25 -3.11
C LYS A 52 3.61 -10.74 -4.48
N GLU A 53 3.11 -11.63 -5.33
CA GLU A 53 2.68 -11.36 -6.69
C GLU A 53 1.52 -10.36 -6.72
N ASP A 54 0.54 -10.51 -5.84
CA ASP A 54 -0.60 -9.59 -5.76
C ASP A 54 -0.18 -8.23 -5.18
N ALA A 55 0.75 -8.22 -4.22
CA ALA A 55 1.32 -6.98 -3.71
C ALA A 55 2.06 -6.20 -4.81
N VAL A 56 2.87 -6.88 -5.63
CA VAL A 56 3.57 -6.26 -6.76
C VAL A 56 2.58 -5.70 -7.78
N LYS A 57 1.53 -6.46 -8.15
CA LYS A 57 0.47 -5.97 -9.04
C LYS A 57 -0.22 -4.72 -8.51
N ASP A 58 -0.53 -4.67 -7.21
CA ASP A 58 -1.12 -3.50 -6.57
C ASP A 58 -0.17 -2.30 -6.58
N CYS A 59 1.12 -2.49 -6.27
CA CYS A 59 2.13 -1.45 -6.36
C CYS A 59 2.24 -0.86 -7.77
N GLU A 60 2.28 -1.71 -8.80
CA GLU A 60 2.31 -1.27 -10.21
C GLU A 60 1.06 -0.45 -10.56
N LYS A 61 -0.13 -0.94 -10.20
CA LYS A 61 -1.39 -0.21 -10.40
C LYS A 61 -1.40 1.16 -9.71
N ARG A 62 -0.89 1.24 -8.47
CA ARG A 62 -0.78 2.50 -7.72
C ARG A 62 0.23 3.45 -8.36
N LYS A 63 1.38 2.93 -8.83
CA LYS A 63 2.41 3.69 -9.55
C LYS A 63 1.83 4.34 -10.80
N GLU A 64 1.16 3.57 -11.65
CA GLU A 64 0.51 4.08 -12.85
C GLU A 64 -0.56 5.15 -12.53
N LYS A 65 -1.41 4.89 -11.53
CA LYS A 65 -2.42 5.87 -11.10
C LYS A 65 -1.78 7.18 -10.65
N LYS A 66 -0.69 7.10 -9.87
CA LYS A 66 0.04 8.28 -9.40
C LYS A 66 0.67 9.06 -10.56
N LEU A 67 1.31 8.38 -11.51
CA LEU A 67 1.84 8.98 -12.73
C LEU A 67 0.77 9.78 -13.48
N ARG A 68 -0.38 9.17 -13.78
CA ARG A 68 -1.50 9.86 -14.45
C ARG A 68 -2.00 11.08 -13.68
N CYS A 69 -2.05 11.01 -12.34
CA CYS A 69 -2.42 12.15 -11.52
C CYS A 69 -1.37 13.27 -11.58
N LEU A 70 -0.08 12.93 -11.54
CA LEU A 70 1.02 13.89 -11.60
C LEU A 70 1.07 14.59 -12.97
N GLU A 71 0.90 13.86 -14.06
CA GLU A 71 0.83 14.43 -15.42
C GLU A 71 -0.28 15.49 -15.53
N LYS A 72 -1.47 15.19 -14.99
CA LYS A 72 -2.58 16.15 -14.94
C LYS A 72 -2.24 17.39 -14.12
N GLN A 73 -1.58 17.22 -12.97
CA GLN A 73 -1.15 18.34 -12.12
C GLN A 73 -0.10 19.20 -12.82
N ILE A 74 0.89 18.59 -13.48
CA ILE A 74 1.91 19.29 -14.27
C ILE A 74 1.24 20.12 -15.37
N LEU A 75 0.30 19.54 -16.13
CA LEU A 75 -0.41 20.25 -17.18
C LEU A 75 -1.22 21.43 -16.62
N LYS A 76 -1.87 21.24 -15.46
CA LYS A 76 -2.61 22.31 -14.78
C LYS A 76 -1.69 23.47 -14.43
N ILE A 77 -0.54 23.19 -13.80
CA ILE A 77 0.43 24.20 -13.37
C ILE A 77 1.01 24.96 -14.58
N LYS A 78 1.37 24.26 -15.66
CA LYS A 78 1.89 24.88 -16.90
C LYS A 78 0.92 25.88 -17.55
N LYS A 79 -0.38 25.74 -17.31
CA LYS A 79 -1.43 26.61 -17.86
C LYS A 79 -1.78 27.79 -16.94
N MET A 80 -1.21 27.86 -15.74
CA MET A 80 -1.47 28.97 -14.82
C MET A 80 -0.76 30.23 -15.30
N SER A 81 -1.51 31.32 -15.41
CA SER A 81 -1.00 32.69 -15.54
C SER A 81 -1.37 33.44 -14.27
N PHE A 82 -0.46 34.27 -13.76
CA PHE A 82 -0.67 35.13 -12.60
C PHE A 82 -0.66 36.59 -13.03
#